data_AF-A0A535VZA7-F1
#
_entry.id   AF-A0A535VZA7-F1
#
_cell.length_a   1.000
_cell.length_b   1.000
_cell.length_c   1.000
_cell.angle_alpha   90.00
_cell.angle_beta   90.00
_cell.angle_gamma   90.00
#
_symmetry.space_group_name_H-M   'P 1'
#
loop_
_entity.id
_entity.type
_entity.pdbx_description
1 polymer ?
#
loop_
_entity_poly.entity_id
_entity_poly.type
_entity_poly.pdbx_seq_one_letter_code
_entity_poly.pdbx_strand_id
1 'polypeptide(L)'
;MIEASRFAIGTIETVNTATLEKRIPELLSTMERIAQEHRYASFMFMIVNILQMRCHLLIWGGERAVAQVLGVPLETNGHTAVVDGLVSRKKQLVPLLPRIHEAMEALPHRRG
;
A
#
# COMPACT_ATOMS: atom_id res chain seq x y z
N MET A 1 25.83 4.94 8.93
CA MET A 1 25.19 4.29 7.76
C MET A 1 23.73 4.62 7.82
N ILE A 2 23.16 5.28 6.80
CA ILE A 2 21.72 5.44 6.69
C ILE A 2 21.20 4.11 6.17
N GLU A 3 20.39 3.40 6.98
CA GLU A 3 19.73 2.19 6.50
C GLU A 3 18.66 2.62 5.49
N ALA A 4 18.84 2.27 4.22
CA ALA A 4 17.88 2.63 3.19
C ALA A 4 16.54 1.96 3.47
N SER A 5 15.47 2.74 3.63
CA SER A 5 14.12 2.21 3.83
C SER A 5 13.72 1.31 2.66
N ARG A 6 13.40 0.05 2.96
CA ARG A 6 13.04 -0.95 1.95
C ARG A 6 11.54 -0.97 1.74
N PHE A 7 11.11 -0.82 0.50
CA PHE A 7 9.71 -0.91 0.09
C PHE A 7 9.45 -2.17 -0.72
N ALA A 8 8.26 -2.74 -0.59
CA ALA A 8 7.75 -3.79 -1.45
C ALA A 8 6.46 -3.33 -2.15
N ILE A 9 6.33 -3.64 -3.45
CA ILE A 9 5.09 -3.40 -4.19
C ILE A 9 4.72 -4.63 -5.03
N GLY A 10 3.61 -5.27 -4.66
CA GLY A 10 2.94 -6.28 -5.48
C GLY A 10 1.79 -5.69 -6.28
N THR A 11 1.45 -6.31 -7.41
CA THR A 11 0.34 -5.88 -8.25
C THR A 11 -0.38 -7.09 -8.82
N ILE A 12 -1.71 -7.07 -8.76
CA ILE A 12 -2.58 -7.98 -9.48
C ILE A 12 -3.60 -7.15 -10.28
N GLU A 13 -3.77 -7.52 -11.54
CA GLU A 13 -4.79 -6.96 -12.43
C GLU A 13 -5.95 -7.94 -12.51
N THR A 14 -7.18 -7.43 -12.40
CA THR A 14 -8.39 -8.24 -12.45
C THR A 14 -9.52 -7.45 -13.13
N VAL A 15 -10.53 -8.16 -13.62
CA VAL A 15 -11.80 -7.57 -14.08
C VAL A 15 -12.89 -7.63 -13.01
N ASN A 16 -12.65 -8.37 -11.92
CA ASN A 16 -13.57 -8.55 -10.80
C ASN A 16 -12.79 -8.57 -9.48
N THR A 17 -13.06 -7.57 -8.63
CA THR A 17 -12.40 -7.42 -7.32
C THR A 17 -13.10 -8.19 -6.21
N ALA A 18 -14.37 -8.58 -6.37
CA ALA A 18 -15.20 -9.15 -5.29
C ALA A 18 -14.63 -10.45 -4.69
N THR A 19 -13.95 -11.27 -5.50
CA THR A 19 -13.30 -12.49 -5.00
C THR A 19 -12.03 -12.21 -4.20
N LEU A 20 -11.29 -11.15 -4.56
CA LEU A 20 -10.08 -10.71 -3.88
C LEU A 20 -10.41 -9.93 -2.60
N GLU A 21 -11.46 -9.11 -2.64
CA GLU A 21 -11.95 -8.33 -1.49
C GLU A 21 -12.29 -9.24 -0.29
N LYS A 22 -12.93 -10.39 -0.56
CA LYS A 22 -13.22 -11.40 0.48
C LYS A 22 -11.98 -11.98 1.15
N ARG A 23 -10.82 -11.88 0.49
CA ARG A 23 -9.53 -12.40 0.98
C ARG A 23 -8.61 -11.32 1.53
N ILE A 24 -9.05 -10.05 1.58
CA ILE A 24 -8.24 -8.95 2.12
C ILE A 24 -7.69 -9.27 3.53
N PRO A 25 -8.47 -9.82 4.48
CA PRO A 25 -7.93 -10.16 5.80
C PRO A 25 -6.74 -11.14 5.74
N GLU A 26 -6.84 -12.20 4.91
CA GLU A 26 -5.78 -13.19 4.72
C GLU A 26 -4.55 -12.59 4.02
N LEU A 27 -4.79 -11.72 3.03
CA LEU A 27 -3.74 -11.01 2.31
C LEU A 27 -2.98 -10.07 3.24
N LEU A 28 -3.69 -9.29 4.07
CA LEU A 28 -3.07 -8.39 5.06
C LEU A 28 -2.23 -9.17 6.07
N SER A 29 -2.74 -10.28 6.61
CA SER A 29 -1.94 -11.13 7.51
C SER A 29 -0.68 -11.68 6.84
N THR A 30 -0.77 -12.05 5.55
CA THR A 30 0.39 -12.52 4.79
C THR A 30 1.39 -11.39 4.52
N MET A 31 0.89 -10.20 4.16
CA MET A 31 1.69 -9.00 3.95
C MET A 31 2.43 -8.60 5.23
N GLU A 32 1.78 -8.66 6.39
CA GLU A 32 2.40 -8.43 7.70
C GLU A 32 3.61 -9.34 7.90
N ARG A 33 3.41 -10.65 7.77
CA ARG A 33 4.47 -11.64 7.96
C ARG A 33 5.65 -11.39 7.02
N ILE A 34 5.39 -11.15 5.73
CA ILE A 34 6.42 -10.88 4.74
C ILE A 34 7.14 -9.56 5.04
N ALA A 35 6.40 -8.52 5.44
CA ALA A 35 6.98 -7.22 5.80
C ALA A 35 7.93 -7.33 6.99
N GLN A 36 7.57 -8.13 7.99
CA GLN A 36 8.42 -8.40 9.16
C GLN A 36 9.64 -9.26 8.78
N GLU A 37 9.44 -10.38 8.09
CA GLU A 37 10.50 -11.30 7.67
C GLU A 37 11.59 -10.59 6.84
N HIS A 38 11.17 -9.71 5.93
CA HIS A 38 12.09 -8.99 5.05
C HIS A 38 12.43 -7.58 5.52
N ARG A 39 11.90 -7.12 6.67
CA ARG A 39 12.11 -5.77 7.21
C ARG A 39 11.78 -4.68 6.19
N TYR A 40 10.61 -4.79 5.56
CA TYR A 40 10.09 -3.70 4.72
C TYR A 40 9.54 -2.58 5.61
N ALA A 41 9.91 -1.34 5.30
CA ALA A 41 9.32 -0.15 5.92
C ALA A 41 7.83 -0.01 5.55
N SER A 42 7.50 -0.39 4.31
CA SER A 42 6.12 -0.50 3.85
C SER A 42 5.99 -1.55 2.74
N PHE A 43 4.96 -2.37 2.82
CA PHE A 43 4.52 -3.25 1.75
C PHE A 43 3.16 -2.77 1.23
N MET A 44 3.14 -2.36 -0.04
CA MET A 44 1.94 -2.01 -0.78
C MET A 44 1.54 -3.14 -1.74
N PHE A 45 0.25 -3.48 -1.79
CA PHE A 45 -0.28 -4.46 -2.73
C PHE A 45 -1.43 -3.85 -3.52
N MET A 46 -1.24 -3.72 -4.83
CA MET A 46 -2.20 -3.10 -5.74
C MET A 46 -3.15 -4.16 -6.30
N ILE A 47 -4.44 -4.06 -5.99
CA ILE A 47 -5.49 -4.85 -6.64
C ILE A 47 -6.21 -3.94 -7.63
N VAL A 48 -5.84 -4.04 -8.91
CA VAL A 48 -6.31 -3.14 -9.96
C VAL A 48 -7.47 -3.77 -10.72
N ASN A 49 -8.64 -3.15 -10.66
CA ASN A 49 -9.71 -3.41 -11.61
C ASN A 49 -9.43 -2.67 -12.91
N ILE A 50 -9.06 -3.40 -13.97
CA ILE A 50 -8.68 -2.81 -15.26
C ILE A 50 -9.88 -2.29 -16.08
N LEU A 51 -11.10 -2.74 -15.79
CA LEU A 51 -12.31 -2.24 -16.45
C LEU A 51 -12.76 -0.92 -15.82
N GLN A 52 -12.71 -0.85 -14.49
CA GLN A 52 -13.10 0.35 -13.74
C GLN A 52 -11.96 1.34 -13.57
N MET A 53 -10.73 0.96 -13.96
CA MET A 53 -9.50 1.73 -13.75
C MET A 53 -9.35 2.16 -12.28
N ARG A 54 -9.66 1.26 -11.35
CA ARG A 54 -9.70 1.51 -9.90
C ARG A 54 -8.79 0.55 -9.15
N CYS A 55 -8.08 1.04 -8.16
CA CYS A 55 -7.18 0.22 -7.33
C CYS A 55 -7.67 0.15 -5.88
N HIS A 56 -7.76 -1.07 -5.36
CA HIS A 56 -7.78 -1.29 -3.91
C HIS A 56 -6.33 -1.49 -3.49
N LEU A 57 -5.75 -0.47 -2.88
CA LEU A 57 -4.39 -0.48 -2.39
C LEU A 57 -4.38 -0.99 -0.95
N LEU A 58 -3.82 -2.18 -0.74
CA LEU A 58 -3.51 -2.68 0.59
C LEU A 58 -2.14 -2.16 1.02
N ILE A 59 -2.01 -1.75 2.27
CA ILE A 59 -0.82 -1.12 2.83
C ILE A 59 -0.54 -1.75 4.18
N TRP A 60 0.70 -2.23 4.35
CA TRP A 60 1.21 -2.68 5.64
C TRP A 60 2.49 -1.93 5.97
N GLY A 61 2.45 -1.12 7.03
CA GLY A 61 3.49 -0.16 7.40
C GLY A 61 3.34 1.16 6.62
N GLY A 62 3.35 2.29 7.34
CA GLY A 62 3.31 3.63 6.75
C GLY A 62 1.95 4.01 6.15
N GLU A 63 0.86 3.39 6.58
CA GLU A 63 -0.50 3.52 6.04
C GLU A 63 -0.93 4.99 5.90
N ARG A 64 -0.73 5.77 6.97
CA ARG A 64 -1.06 7.20 7.00
C ARG A 64 -0.20 8.02 6.05
N ALA A 65 1.09 7.71 5.95
CA ALA A 65 2.01 8.39 5.05
C ALA A 65 1.63 8.13 3.58
N VAL A 66 1.34 6.87 3.25
CA VAL A 66 0.88 6.48 1.91
C VAL A 66 -0.44 7.18 1.55
N ALA A 67 -1.43 7.12 2.44
CA ALA A 67 -2.73 7.77 2.26
C ALA A 67 -2.60 9.29 2.08
N GLN A 68 -1.77 9.95 2.90
CA GLN A 68 -1.50 11.38 2.81
C GLN A 68 -0.85 11.76 1.48
N VAL A 69 0.16 11.01 1.02
CA VAL A 69 0.87 11.30 -0.25
C VAL A 69 -0.04 11.08 -1.46
N LEU A 70 -0.93 10.09 -1.39
CA LEU A 70 -1.92 9.81 -2.43
C LEU A 70 -3.14 10.75 -2.37
N GLY A 71 -3.35 11.47 -1.26
CA GLY A 71 -4.48 12.37 -1.08
C GLY A 71 -5.82 11.64 -0.97
N VAL A 72 -5.81 10.41 -0.42
CA VAL A 72 -7.00 9.56 -0.28
C VAL A 72 -7.19 9.13 1.18
N PRO A 73 -8.44 8.91 1.64
CA PRO A 73 -8.67 8.38 2.97
C PRO A 73 -8.28 6.90 3.06
N LEU A 74 -7.93 6.46 4.26
CA LEU A 74 -7.90 5.04 4.60
C LEU A 74 -9.34 4.57 4.85
N GLU A 75 -9.62 3.34 4.45
CA GLU A 75 -10.83 2.61 4.81
C GLU A 75 -10.89 2.33 6.31
N THR A 76 -12.05 1.89 6.80
CA THR A 76 -12.30 1.61 8.23
C THR A 76 -11.33 0.61 8.86
N ASN A 77 -10.75 -0.28 8.06
CA ASN A 77 -9.74 -1.24 8.51
C ASN A 77 -8.35 -0.62 8.73
N GLY A 78 -8.13 0.64 8.33
CA GLY A 78 -6.87 1.36 8.50
C GLY A 78 -5.71 0.94 7.58
N HIS A 79 -5.87 -0.12 6.78
CA HIS A 79 -4.82 -0.71 5.93
C HIS A 79 -5.16 -0.71 4.45
N THR A 80 -6.32 -0.18 4.07
CA THR A 80 -6.78 -0.14 2.67
C THR A 80 -7.07 1.29 2.26
N ALA A 81 -6.76 1.64 1.01
CA ALA A 81 -7.23 2.86 0.36
C ALA A 81 -7.75 2.52 -1.04
N VAL A 82 -8.88 3.11 -1.42
CA VAL A 82 -9.42 2.99 -2.79
C VAL A 82 -8.96 4.19 -3.61
N VAL A 83 -8.28 3.94 -4.72
CA VAL A 83 -7.66 4.98 -5.55
C VAL A 83 -8.12 4.83 -7.00
N ASP A 84 -8.91 5.81 -7.46
CA ASP A 84 -9.32 5.90 -8.85
C ASP A 84 -8.15 6.30 -9.76
N GLY A 85 -8.02 5.64 -10.90
CA GLY A 85 -6.99 5.90 -11.91
C GLY A 85 -5.59 5.35 -11.57
N LEU A 86 -5.36 4.76 -10.39
CA LEU A 86 -4.07 4.20 -10.00
C LEU A 86 -3.88 2.80 -10.60
N VAL A 87 -3.35 2.71 -11.82
CA VAL A 87 -3.24 1.44 -12.55
C VAL A 87 -1.79 1.00 -12.80
N SER A 88 -0.84 1.93 -12.77
CA SER A 88 0.55 1.67 -13.13
C SER A 88 1.48 1.87 -11.95
N ARG A 89 1.97 0.75 -11.39
CA ARG A 89 3.01 0.76 -10.36
C ARG A 89 4.20 1.65 -10.73
N LYS A 90 4.79 1.43 -11.92
CA LYS A 90 6.03 2.11 -12.34
C LYS A 90 5.84 3.61 -12.57
N LYS A 91 4.69 4.02 -13.13
CA LYS A 91 4.46 5.43 -13.50
C LYS A 91 3.83 6.24 -12.38
N GLN A 92 3.09 5.62 -11.47
CA GLN A 92 2.26 6.33 -10.51
C GLN A 92 2.65 6.08 -9.05
N LEU A 93 2.99 4.84 -8.66
CA LEU A 93 3.28 4.54 -7.25
C LEU A 93 4.78 4.61 -6.93
N VAL A 94 5.64 4.01 -7.76
CA VAL A 94 7.11 4.03 -7.57
C VAL A 94 7.68 5.44 -7.47
N PRO A 95 7.26 6.43 -8.31
CA PRO A 95 7.77 7.80 -8.20
C PRO A 95 7.40 8.50 -6.89
N LEU A 96 6.41 7.99 -6.14
CA LEU A 96 5.97 8.56 -4.87
C LEU A 96 6.74 8.01 -3.66
N LEU A 97 7.52 6.94 -3.80
CA LEU A 97 8.23 6.31 -2.69
C LEU A 97 9.12 7.27 -1.88
N PRO A 98 9.88 8.21 -2.48
CA PRO A 98 10.64 9.19 -1.71
C PRO A 98 9.76 10.07 -0.82
N ARG A 99 8.64 10.56 -1.35
CA ARG A 99 7.67 11.39 -0.60
C ARG A 99 6.96 10.59 0.49
N ILE A 100 6.69 9.31 0.25
CA ILE A 100 6.14 8.39 1.24
C ILE A 100 7.14 8.21 2.38
N HIS A 101 8.42 7.98 2.08
CA HIS A 101 9.45 7.87 3.10
C HIS A 101 9.56 9.15 3.94
N GLU A 102 9.61 10.32 3.32
CA GLU A 102 9.61 11.62 4.03
C GLU A 102 8.39 11.78 4.95
N ALA A 103 7.20 11.42 4.47
CA ALA A 103 5.97 11.48 5.26
C ALA A 103 5.98 10.47 6.43
N MET A 104 6.60 9.30 6.27
CA MET A 104 6.77 8.32 7.36
C MET A 104 7.68 8.85 8.47
N GLU A 105 8.78 9.53 8.11
CA GLU A 105 9.70 10.13 9.09
C GLU A 105 9.07 11.35 9.80
N ALA A 106 8.23 12.11 9.10
CA ALA A 106 7.55 13.28 9.66
C ALA A 106 6.39 12.90 10.61
N LEU A 107 5.84 11.70 10.49
CA LEU A 107 4.75 11.23 11.34
C LEU A 107 5.29 10.57 12.62
N PRO A 108 4.81 10.97 13.81
CA PRO A 108 5.24 10.37 15.06
C PRO A 108 4.91 8.87 15.06
N HIS A 109 5.93 8.03 15.23
CA HIS A 109 5.79 6.58 15.33
C HIS A 109 4.97 6.24 16.58
N ARG A 110 3.68 5.95 16.42
CA ARG A 110 2.94 5.21 17.45
C ARG A 110 3.32 3.75 17.29
N ARG A 111 4.31 3.30 18.07
CA ARG A 111 4.51 1.88 18.35
C ARG A 111 3.22 1.41 19.04
N GLY A 112 2.38 0.68 18.29
CA GLY A 112 1.33 -0.17 18.84
C GLY A 112 1.92 -1.53 19.17
#